data_AF-A0A3N5NHG7-F1
#
_entry.id   AF-A0A3N5NHG7-F1
#
_cell.length_a   1.000
_cell.length_b   1.000
_cell.length_c   1.000
_cell.angle_alpha   90.00
_cell.angle_beta   90.00
_cell.angle_gamma   90.00
#
_symmetry.space_group_name_H-M   'P 1'
#
loop_
_entity.id
_entity.type
_entity.pdbx_description
1 polymer ?
#
loop_
_entity_poly.entity_id
_entity_poly.type
_entity_poly.pdbx_seq_one_letter_code
_entity_poly.pdbx_strand_id
1 'polypeptide(L)'
;METRSVPSIIRNQLKPALIIFLLLTLITGILYPLLITGIAQVAFPEQANGNLIVHNGNVAGSALIGQPFTSPKYFWGRPSATSLVPYNAGLSS
;
A
#
# COMPACT_ATOMS: atom_id res chain seq x y z
N MET A 1 -25.84 -40.89 -16.80
CA MET A 1 -24.80 -39.89 -16.47
C MET A 1 -24.88 -38.82 -17.55
N GLU A 2 -25.75 -37.82 -17.37
CA GLU A 2 -25.98 -36.78 -18.38
C GLU A 2 -24.79 -35.81 -18.42
N THR A 3 -24.00 -35.87 -19.49
CA THR A 3 -23.04 -34.82 -19.80
C THR A 3 -23.82 -33.59 -20.26
N ARG A 4 -24.09 -32.65 -19.35
CA ARG A 4 -24.66 -31.36 -19.75
C ARG A 4 -23.67 -30.63 -20.64
N SER A 5 -23.99 -30.57 -21.94
CA SER A 5 -23.23 -29.81 -22.91
C SER A 5 -23.30 -28.33 -22.54
N VAL A 6 -22.14 -27.74 -22.27
CA VAL A 6 -22.04 -26.30 -21.97
C VAL A 6 -22.56 -25.52 -23.19
N PRO A 7 -23.56 -24.64 -23.03
CA PRO A 7 -24.11 -23.84 -24.13
C PRO A 7 -23.02 -23.07 -24.90
N SER A 8 -23.11 -23.02 -26.23
CA SER A 8 -22.12 -22.33 -27.09
C SER A 8 -21.90 -20.87 -26.72
N ILE A 9 -22.96 -20.20 -26.20
CA ILE A 9 -22.90 -18.84 -25.67
C ILE A 9 -21.84 -18.73 -24.55
N ILE A 10 -21.83 -19.66 -23.59
CA ILE A 10 -20.88 -19.65 -22.47
C ILE A 10 -19.44 -19.85 -22.99
N ARG A 11 -19.27 -20.72 -23.99
CA ARG A 11 -17.96 -20.97 -24.62
C ARG A 11 -17.43 -19.74 -25.37
N ASN A 12 -18.31 -18.96 -26.00
CA ASN A 12 -17.97 -17.73 -26.71
C ASN A 12 -17.69 -16.54 -25.76
N GLN A 13 -18.19 -16.57 -24.52
CA GLN A 13 -17.95 -15.51 -23.53
C GLN A 13 -16.67 -15.71 -22.69
N LEU A 14 -16.11 -16.92 -22.64
CA LEU A 14 -14.93 -17.20 -21.84
C LEU A 14 -13.70 -16.40 -22.32
N LYS A 15 -13.51 -16.29 -23.64
CA LYS A 15 -12.41 -15.53 -24.26
C LYS A 15 -12.49 -14.03 -23.97
N PRO A 16 -13.60 -13.31 -24.24
CA PRO A 16 -13.69 -11.88 -23.92
C PRO A 16 -13.63 -11.62 -22.41
N ALA A 17 -14.19 -12.51 -21.58
CA ALA A 17 -14.11 -12.39 -20.12
C ALA A 17 -12.66 -12.47 -19.62
N LEU A 18 -11.86 -13.42 -20.12
CA LEU A 18 -10.44 -13.52 -19.78
C LEU A 18 -9.64 -12.31 -20.25
N ILE A 19 -9.91 -11.83 -21.46
CA ILE A 19 -9.21 -10.66 -22.01
C ILE A 19 -9.47 -9.43 -21.17
N ILE A 20 -10.74 -9.13 -20.85
CA ILE A 20 -11.05 -7.92 -20.08
C ILE A 20 -10.57 -8.03 -18.64
N PHE A 21 -10.61 -9.23 -18.05
CA PHE A 21 -10.04 -9.50 -16.73
C PHE A 21 -8.54 -9.19 -16.72
N LEU A 22 -7.77 -9.80 -17.63
CA LEU A 22 -6.33 -9.59 -17.71
C LEU A 22 -5.96 -8.15 -18.05
N LEU A 23 -6.71 -7.52 -18.97
CA LEU A 23 -6.49 -6.13 -19.34
C LEU A 23 -6.71 -5.21 -18.14
N LEU A 24 -7.81 -5.39 -17.40
CA LEU A 24 -8.08 -4.58 -16.23
C LEU A 24 -7.04 -4.82 -15.13
N THR A 25 -6.66 -6.07 -14.88
CA THR A 25 -5.58 -6.42 -13.93
C THR A 25 -4.26 -5.75 -14.30
N LEU A 26 -3.89 -5.74 -15.58
CA LEU A 26 -2.66 -5.10 -16.02
C LEU A 26 -2.73 -3.57 -15.87
N ILE A 27 -3.87 -2.96 -16.21
CA ILE A 27 -4.04 -1.52 -16.08
C ILE A 27 -4.03 -1.09 -14.62
N THR A 28 -4.82 -1.72 -13.76
CA THR A 28 -4.98 -1.29 -12.37
C THR A 28 -3.88 -1.80 -11.44
N GLY A 29 -3.27 -2.95 -11.76
CA GLY A 29 -2.24 -3.58 -10.94
C GLY A 29 -0.81 -3.21 -11.36
N ILE A 30 -0.58 -2.82 -12.61
CA ILE A 30 0.77 -2.52 -13.12
C ILE A 30 0.84 -1.09 -13.65
N LEU A 31 0.05 -0.76 -14.68
CA LEU A 31 0.19 0.52 -15.37
C LEU A 31 -0.07 1.70 -14.43
N TYR A 32 -1.17 1.65 -13.68
CA TYR A 32 -1.56 2.73 -12.78
C TYR A 32 -0.58 2.92 -11.60
N PRO A 33 -0.20 1.87 -10.83
CA PRO A 33 0.78 2.02 -9.75
C PRO A 33 2.13 2.55 -10.25
N LEU A 34 2.65 2.02 -11.36
CA LEU A 34 3.93 2.48 -11.92
C LEU A 34 3.87 3.95 -12.35
N LEU A 35 2.79 4.35 -13.01
CA LEU A 35 2.62 5.73 -13.47
C LEU A 35 2.56 6.69 -12.28
N ILE A 36 1.74 6.38 -11.28
CA ILE A 36 1.58 7.25 -10.10
C ILE A 36 2.84 7.26 -9.25
N THR A 37 3.50 6.12 -9.04
CA THR A 37 4.79 6.06 -8.34
C THR A 37 5.85 6.88 -9.09
N GLY A 38 5.91 6.78 -10.42
CA GLY A 38 6.83 7.56 -11.24
C GLY A 38 6.60 9.07 -11.09
N ILE A 39 5.34 9.51 -11.18
CA ILE A 39 4.98 10.92 -10.98
C ILE A 39 5.32 11.37 -9.56
N ALA A 40 4.99 10.57 -8.54
CA ALA A 40 5.25 10.90 -7.15
C ALA A 40 6.76 11.04 -6.87
N GLN A 41 7.60 10.17 -7.43
CA GLN A 41 9.04 10.25 -7.26
C GLN A 41 9.66 11.48 -7.95
N VAL A 42 9.12 11.91 -9.09
CA VAL A 42 9.61 13.10 -9.80
C VAL A 42 9.15 14.40 -9.13
N ALA A 43 7.89 14.47 -8.74
CA ALA A 43 7.31 15.70 -8.20
C ALA A 43 7.51 15.86 -6.68
N PHE A 44 7.50 14.75 -5.92
CA PHE A 44 7.48 14.75 -4.46
C PHE A 44 8.35 13.61 -3.86
N PRO A 45 9.66 13.55 -4.16
CA PRO A 45 10.51 12.43 -3.75
C PRO A 45 10.59 12.27 -2.23
N GLU A 46 10.73 13.35 -1.46
CA GLU A 46 10.82 13.29 0.01
C GLU A 46 9.56 12.63 0.61
N GLN A 47 8.37 13.04 0.16
CA GLN A 47 7.10 12.52 0.64
C GLN A 47 6.84 11.09 0.13
N ALA A 48 7.15 10.82 -1.14
CA ALA A 48 7.00 9.49 -1.76
C ALA A 48 7.86 8.43 -1.07
N ASN A 49 9.00 8.83 -0.52
CA ASN A 49 9.90 7.95 0.23
C ASN A 49 9.65 7.97 1.75
N GLY A 50 8.55 8.58 2.22
CA GLY A 50 8.09 8.49 3.61
C GLY A 50 8.53 9.64 4.52
N ASN A 51 9.06 10.73 3.98
CA ASN A 51 9.45 11.96 4.70
C ASN A 51 10.38 11.65 5.90
N LEU A 52 11.48 10.96 5.60
CA LEU A 52 12.40 10.41 6.60
C LEU A 52 13.24 11.52 7.24
N ILE A 53 13.46 11.41 8.55
CA ILE A 53 14.36 12.27 9.31
C ILE A 53 15.69 11.51 9.47
N VAL A 54 16.76 12.05 8.90
CA VAL A 54 18.11 11.49 8.99
C VAL A 54 18.96 12.33 9.94
N HIS A 55 19.59 11.69 10.92
CA HIS A 55 20.49 12.32 11.87
C HIS A 55 21.82 11.57 11.90
N ASN A 56 22.93 12.26 11.61
CA ASN A 56 24.28 11.68 11.56
C ASN A 56 24.37 10.41 10.67
N GLY A 57 23.71 10.44 9.50
CA GLY A 57 23.70 9.32 8.55
C GLY A 57 22.79 8.15 8.93
N ASN A 58 22.12 8.20 10.08
CA ASN A 58 21.18 7.17 10.52
C ASN A 58 19.73 7.68 10.40
N VAL A 59 18.82 6.83 9.95
CA VAL A 59 17.39 7.15 9.89
C VAL A 59 16.84 7.16 11.32
N ALA A 60 16.50 8.34 11.82
CA ALA A 60 15.95 8.53 13.17
C ALA A 60 14.44 8.25 13.22
N GLY A 61 13.74 8.43 12.09
CA GLY A 61 12.30 8.18 11.98
C GLY A 61 11.70 8.83 10.73
N SER A 62 10.40 9.08 10.76
CA SER A 62 9.68 9.87 9.75
C SER A 62 8.99 11.05 10.43
N ALA A 63 8.95 12.20 9.77
CA ALA A 63 8.24 13.38 10.28
C ALA A 63 6.73 13.12 10.46
N LEU A 64 6.19 12.07 9.84
CA LEU A 64 4.77 11.70 9.92
C LEU A 64 4.49 10.64 10.99
N ILE A 65 5.53 10.04 11.59
CA ILE A 65 5.37 8.93 12.55
C ILE A 65 5.88 9.35 13.93
N GLY A 66 4.97 9.34 14.90
CA GLY A 66 5.30 9.56 16.31
C GLY A 66 5.93 8.32 16.95
N GLN A 67 6.98 8.52 17.74
CA GLN A 67 7.62 7.47 18.54
C GLN A 67 7.08 7.46 19.99
N PRO A 68 7.09 6.31 20.67
CA PRO A 68 6.73 6.23 22.08
C PRO A 68 7.84 6.86 22.94
N PHE A 69 7.61 8.07 23.42
CA PHE A 69 8.50 8.74 24.36
C PHE A 69 8.02 8.53 25.80
N THR A 70 8.86 7.92 26.64
CA THR A 70 8.59 7.67 28.07
C THR A 70 9.55 8.40 29.00
N SER A 71 10.62 8.99 28.44
CA SER A 71 11.60 9.74 29.24
C SER A 71 11.07 11.15 29.56
N PRO A 72 11.22 11.66 30.80
CA PRO A 72 10.76 13.00 31.18
C PRO A 72 11.39 14.16 30.39
N LYS A 73 12.52 13.92 29.71
CA LYS A 73 13.22 14.93 28.90
C LYS A 73 12.56 15.20 27.54
N TYR A 74 11.62 14.35 27.13
CA TYR A 74 10.92 14.46 25.86
C TYR A 74 9.47 14.83 26.08
N PHE A 75 8.85 15.44 25.07
CA PHE A 75 7.40 15.60 25.05
C PHE A 75 6.73 14.25 24.83
N TRP A 76 5.72 13.97 25.65
CA TRP A 76 4.98 12.71 25.55
C TRP A 76 3.84 12.89 24.56
N GLY A 77 3.80 12.02 23.56
CA GLY A 77 2.71 11.97 22.60
C GLY A 77 1.40 11.48 23.22
N ARG A 78 0.35 11.41 22.40
CA ARG A 78 -0.92 10.82 22.82
C ARG A 78 -0.71 9.33 23.18
N PRO A 79 -1.33 8.81 24.25
CA PRO A 79 -1.29 7.39 24.55
C PRO A 79 -1.72 6.57 23.34
N SER A 80 -0.95 5.55 23.01
CA SER A 80 -1.26 4.62 21.92
C SER A 80 -1.32 3.19 22.45
N ALA A 81 -2.37 2.47 22.08
CA ALA A 81 -2.50 1.03 22.34
C ALA A 81 -1.45 0.19 21.61
N THR A 82 -0.68 0.78 20.69
CA THR A 82 0.36 0.13 19.88
C THR A 82 1.77 0.46 20.35
N SER A 83 1.93 1.15 21.49
CA SER A 83 3.19 1.74 21.96
C SER A 83 4.37 0.77 22.11
N LEU A 84 4.13 -0.53 22.22
CA LEU A 84 5.19 -1.56 22.30
C LEU A 84 5.77 -1.96 20.93
N VAL A 85 5.07 -1.71 19.83
CA VAL A 85 5.49 -2.09 18.47
C VAL A 85 5.23 -0.92 17.50
N PRO A 86 6.26 -0.17 17.09
CA PRO A 86 6.08 0.85 16.06
C PRO A 86 5.55 0.19 14.78
N TYR A 87 4.70 0.90 14.03
CA TYR A 87 4.07 0.43 12.78
C TYR A 87 2.96 -0.63 12.91
N ASN A 88 2.33 -0.79 14.07
CA ASN A 88 1.14 -1.64 14.18
C ASN A 88 -0.16 -0.83 14.01
N ALA A 89 -0.74 -0.80 12.81
CA ALA A 89 -2.05 -0.17 12.57
C ALA A 89 -3.24 -1.04 13.04
N GLY A 90 -2.99 -2.29 13.46
CA GLY A 90 -4.03 -3.28 13.76
C GLY A 90 -4.72 -3.16 15.12
N LEU A 91 -4.33 -2.21 15.97
CA LEU A 91 -4.95 -1.99 17.29
C LEU A 91 -5.82 -0.72 17.35
N SER A 92 -6.05 -0.06 16.22
CA SER A 92 -7.11 0.94 16.06
C SER A 92 -8.25 0.30 15.26
N SER A 93 -9.23 -0.25 15.99
CA SER A 93 -10.54 -0.66 15.48
C SER A 93 -11.61 0.33 15.91
#